data_AF-A0A7R9JCX8-F1
#
_entry.id   AF-A0A7R9JCX8-F1
#
_cell.length_a   1.000
_cell.length_b   1.000
_cell.length_c   1.000
_cell.angle_alpha   90.00
_cell.angle_beta   90.00
_cell.angle_gamma   90.00
#
_symmetry.space_group_name_H-M   'P 1'
#
loop_
_entity.id
_entity.type
_entity.pdbx_description
1 polymer ?
#
loop_
_entity_poly.entity_id
_entity_poly.type
_entity_poly.pdbx_seq_one_letter_code
_entity_poly.pdbx_strand_id
1 'polypeptide(L)'
;MFSLLPQGVTHIYVEIYDECSFTMDELIAWARIPIPRAVMTGETFDDWYPLTGKQGEGVEGMINLVLSYSTAPATPYLYPSVAPMVMVPTPLYGMRPTYPPVTVQYGPPQPQMQPVQAEEELKQIEEMFPNMDKEVVKSVYEANRGNKDATINSLLQMSE
;
A
#
# COMPACT_ATOMS: atom_id res chain seq x y z
N MET A 1 -0.63 12.32 -6.05
CA MET A 1 0.77 12.47 -6.48
C MET A 1 1.59 11.50 -5.65
N PHE A 2 1.96 10.34 -6.18
CA PHE A 2 2.80 9.39 -5.44
C PHE A 2 4.25 9.84 -5.60
N SER A 3 4.82 10.44 -4.55
CA SER A 3 6.25 10.73 -4.54
C SER A 3 6.98 9.46 -4.09
N LEU A 4 7.79 8.90 -4.98
CA LEU A 4 8.67 7.80 -4.62
C LEU A 4 9.84 8.39 -3.84
N LEU A 5 10.11 7.86 -2.65
CA LEU A 5 11.30 8.22 -1.88
C LEU A 5 12.55 7.71 -2.63
N PRO A 6 13.46 8.58 -3.08
CA PRO A 6 14.66 8.14 -3.79
C PRO A 6 15.54 7.22 -2.93
N GLN A 7 16.24 6.29 -3.58
CA GLN A 7 17.19 5.42 -2.89
C GLN A 7 18.27 6.24 -2.19
N GLY A 8 18.61 5.87 -0.96
CA GLY A 8 19.65 6.55 -0.16
C GLY A 8 19.16 7.70 0.71
N VAL A 9 17.88 8.10 0.62
CA VAL A 9 17.30 9.04 1.57
C VAL A 9 17.18 8.39 2.94
N THR A 10 17.74 9.03 3.96
CA THR A 10 17.85 8.49 5.32
C THR A 10 17.30 9.42 6.39
N HIS A 11 16.98 10.67 6.03
CA HIS A 11 16.56 11.70 6.96
C HIS A 11 15.48 12.58 6.34
N ILE A 12 14.58 13.06 7.20
CA ILE A 12 13.58 14.09 6.90
C ILE A 12 14.03 15.35 7.63
N TYR A 13 13.94 16.49 6.97
CA TYR A 13 14.16 17.79 7.60
C TYR A 13 12.80 18.46 7.81
N VAL A 14 12.49 18.79 9.06
CA VAL A 14 11.23 19.44 9.47
C VAL A 14 11.57 20.86 9.88
N GLU A 15 10.90 21.83 9.27
CA GLU A 15 10.97 23.24 9.60
C GLU A 15 9.57 23.72 9.98
N ILE A 16 9.48 24.48 11.07
CA ILE A 16 8.23 25.03 11.59
C ILE A 16 8.34 26.55 11.50
N TYR A 17 7.43 27.14 10.74
CA TYR A 17 7.35 28.58 10.54
C TYR A 17 6.14 29.16 11.24
N ASP A 18 6.30 30.34 11.84
CA ASP A 18 5.21 31.19 12.30
C ASP A 18 4.72 32.06 11.14
N GLU A 19 3.49 31.79 10.68
CA GLU A 19 2.90 32.47 9.54
C GLU A 19 2.45 33.87 9.93
N CYS A 20 3.01 34.88 9.26
CA CYS A 20 2.70 36.28 9.55
C CYS A 20 1.93 36.92 8.40
N SER A 21 0.77 37.52 8.68
CA SER A 21 -0.08 38.09 7.61
C SER A 21 0.51 39.29 6.86
N PHE A 22 1.51 39.97 7.43
CA PHE A 22 2.07 41.22 6.90
C PHE A 22 3.60 41.26 6.87
N THR A 23 4.27 40.20 7.32
CA THR A 23 5.74 40.06 7.32
C THR A 23 6.13 38.72 6.74
N MET A 24 7.43 38.50 6.53
CA MET A 24 7.92 37.19 6.13
C MET A 24 7.69 36.18 7.25
N ASP A 25 7.36 34.94 6.88
CA ASP A 25 7.23 33.84 7.81
C ASP A 25 8.56 33.62 8.55
N GLU A 26 8.46 33.44 9.85
CA GLU A 26 9.63 33.29 10.71
C GLU A 26 9.87 31.80 11.01
N LEU A 27 11.07 31.29 10.74
CA LEU A 27 11.46 29.96 11.22
C LEU A 27 11.59 29.99 12.75
N ILE A 28 10.68 29.30 13.44
CA ILE A 28 10.66 29.26 14.90
C ILE A 28 11.34 28.00 15.47
N ALA A 29 11.30 26.88 14.73
CA ALA A 29 11.92 25.64 15.16
C ALA A 29 12.20 24.69 13.98
N TRP A 30 13.13 23.76 14.16
CA TRP A 30 13.47 22.73 13.18
C TRP A 30 13.96 21.45 13.85
N ALA A 31 13.88 20.33 13.12
CA ALA A 31 14.47 19.06 13.52
C ALA A 31 14.91 18.22 12.32
N ARG A 32 15.97 17.43 12.53
CA ARG A 32 16.48 16.46 11.56
C ARG A 32 16.14 15.05 12.02
N ILE A 33 15.18 14.43 11.36
CA ILE A 33 14.57 13.18 11.79
C ILE A 33 15.18 12.02 10.99
N PRO A 34 15.87 11.06 11.61
CA PRO A 34 16.32 9.86 10.91
C PRO A 34 15.10 9.01 10.54
N ILE A 35 15.05 8.52 9.30
CA ILE A 35 13.99 7.60 8.87
C ILE A 35 14.33 6.21 9.41
N PRO A 36 13.52 5.62 10.31
CA PRO A 36 13.77 4.28 10.82
C PRO A 36 13.71 3.26 9.69
N ARG A 37 14.56 2.23 9.75
CA ARG A 37 14.53 1.14 8.76
C ARG A 37 13.20 0.39 8.75
N ALA A 38 12.55 0.29 9.90
CA ALA A 38 11.20 -0.25 10.07
C ALA A 38 10.17 0.44 9.16
N VAL A 39 10.26 1.76 9.03
CA VAL A 39 9.38 2.53 8.13
C VAL A 39 9.58 2.09 6.68
N MET A 40 10.82 1.90 6.25
CA MET A 40 11.14 1.45 4.88
C MET A 40 10.64 0.03 4.58
N THR A 41 10.41 -0.81 5.60
CA THR A 41 9.86 -2.15 5.44
C THR A 41 8.33 -2.19 5.50
N GLY A 42 7.67 -1.03 5.64
CA GLY A 42 6.21 -0.90 5.69
C GLY A 42 5.63 -0.84 7.09
N GLU A 43 6.45 -0.79 8.14
CA GLU A 43 5.97 -0.60 9.52
C GLU A 43 5.66 0.88 9.79
N THR A 44 4.68 1.12 10.67
CA THR A 44 4.41 2.48 11.17
C THR A 44 5.26 2.72 12.40
N PHE A 45 5.93 3.87 12.45
CA PHE A 45 6.77 4.29 13.57
C PHE A 45 6.26 5.60 14.16
N ASP A 46 6.09 5.65 15.48
CA ASP A 46 5.57 6.79 16.24
C ASP A 46 6.57 7.17 17.34
N ASP A 47 7.08 8.41 17.29
CA ASP A 47 8.03 8.89 18.29
C ASP A 47 8.01 10.42 18.47
N TRP A 48 8.56 10.88 19.59
CA TRP A 48 8.70 12.30 19.93
C TRP A 48 10.12 12.78 19.68
N TYR A 49 10.25 13.85 18.88
CA TYR A 49 11.53 14.41 18.50
C TYR A 49 11.73 15.82 19.08
N PRO A 50 12.90 16.10 19.67
CA PRO A 50 13.20 17.42 20.19
C PRO A 50 13.41 18.44 19.07
N LEU A 51 12.90 19.64 19.28
CA LEU A 51 12.98 20.75 18.35
C LEU A 51 14.13 21.70 18.73
N THR A 52 14.82 22.20 17.71
CA THR A 52 15.91 23.16 17.84
C THR A 52 15.52 24.49 17.23
N GLY A 53 15.94 25.60 17.80
CA GLY A 53 15.60 26.93 17.30
C GLY A 53 16.41 28.04 17.96
N LYS A 54 15.78 29.19 18.18
CA LYS A 54 16.42 30.40 18.72
C LYS A 54 16.85 30.25 20.18
N GLN A 55 16.16 29.41 20.96
CA GLN A 55 16.46 29.12 22.36
C GLN A 55 17.65 28.14 22.52
N GLY A 56 18.00 27.41 21.46
CA GLY A 56 19.10 26.45 21.45
C GLY A 56 18.71 25.08 20.91
N GLU A 57 19.62 24.12 21.05
CA GLU A 57 19.45 22.74 20.60
C GLU A 57 18.51 21.95 21.51
N GLY A 58 17.45 21.38 20.94
CA GLY A 58 16.52 20.48 21.64
C GLY A 58 15.68 21.12 22.75
N VAL A 59 15.55 22.45 22.75
CA VAL A 59 14.87 23.21 23.80
C VAL A 59 13.62 23.98 23.34
N GLU A 60 13.27 23.90 22.04
CA GLU A 60 12.03 24.52 21.52
C GLU A 60 10.77 23.66 21.76
N GLY A 61 10.90 22.59 22.54
CA GLY A 61 9.85 21.61 22.79
C GLY A 61 10.04 20.33 21.97
N MET A 62 8.96 19.57 21.81
CA MET A 62 8.96 18.26 21.13
C MET A 62 7.85 18.21 20.09
N ILE A 63 8.10 17.55 18.97
CA ILE A 63 7.10 17.21 17.95
C ILE A 63 6.89 15.70 17.91
N ASN A 64 5.62 15.26 17.90
CA ASN A 64 5.28 13.87 17.66
C ASN A 64 5.15 13.63 16.15
N LEU A 65 5.83 12.60 15.65
CA LEU A 65 5.77 12.21 14.25
C LEU A 65 5.40 10.74 14.12
N VAL A 66 4.34 10.48 13.35
CA VAL A 66 3.92 9.14 12.93
C VAL A 66 4.32 8.95 11.46
N LEU A 67 5.25 8.04 11.21
CA LEU A 67 5.86 7.78 9.91
C LEU A 67 5.45 6.41 9.40
N SER A 68 4.98 6.34 8.15
CA SER A 68 4.71 5.10 7.42
C SER A 68 5.13 5.26 5.96
N TYR A 69 5.70 4.22 5.36
CA TYR A 69 6.08 4.24 3.95
C TYR A 69 5.50 3.03 3.23
N SER A 70 4.82 3.27 2.11
CA SER A 70 4.33 2.23 1.21
C SER A 70 4.84 2.49 -0.20
N THR A 71 5.39 1.46 -0.83
CA THR A 71 5.68 1.48 -2.26
C THR A 71 4.41 1.06 -2.98
N ALA A 72 3.77 1.97 -3.73
CA ALA A 72 2.78 1.54 -4.69
C ALA A 72 3.48 0.57 -5.67
N PRO A 73 2.96 -0.65 -5.90
CA PRO A 73 3.51 -1.50 -6.93
C PRO A 73 3.38 -0.72 -8.24
N ALA A 74 4.51 -0.47 -8.90
CA ALA A 74 4.50 -0.10 -10.30
C ALA A 74 3.87 -1.30 -11.01
N THR A 75 2.56 -1.27 -11.22
CA THR A 75 1.91 -2.23 -12.10
C THR A 75 2.56 -2.01 -13.46
N PRO A 76 3.38 -2.94 -13.97
CA PRO A 76 3.78 -2.83 -15.35
C PRO A 76 2.47 -2.86 -16.12
N TYR A 77 2.20 -1.81 -16.89
CA TYR A 77 1.21 -1.87 -17.94
C TYR A 77 1.68 -2.96 -18.90
N LEU A 78 1.35 -4.21 -18.58
CA LEU A 78 1.45 -5.34 -19.49
C LEU A 78 0.36 -5.07 -20.52
N TYR A 79 0.72 -4.31 -21.56
CA TYR A 79 0.00 -4.39 -22.81
C TYR A 79 -0.05 -5.88 -23.16
N PRO A 80 -1.24 -6.49 -23.35
CA PRO A 80 -1.29 -7.81 -23.91
C PRO A 80 -0.70 -7.70 -25.32
N SER A 81 0.55 -8.15 -25.48
CA SER A 81 1.15 -8.33 -26.78
C SER A 81 0.37 -9.44 -27.46
N VAL A 82 -0.64 -9.07 -28.24
CA VAL A 82 -1.29 -9.97 -29.19
C VAL A 82 -0.25 -10.28 -30.26
N ALA A 83 0.58 -11.30 -30.02
CA ALA A 83 1.48 -11.81 -31.03
C ALA A 83 0.64 -12.26 -32.24
N PRO A 84 0.91 -11.76 -33.45
CA PRO A 84 0.15 -12.17 -34.62
C PRO A 84 0.43 -13.65 -34.89
N MET A 85 -0.59 -14.49 -34.73
CA MET A 85 -0.53 -15.90 -35.11
C MET A 85 -0.47 -15.99 -36.64
N VAL A 86 0.69 -16.36 -37.17
CA VAL A 86 0.84 -16.69 -38.59
C VAL A 86 0.34 -18.12 -38.79
N MET A 87 -0.85 -18.27 -39.35
CA MET A 87 -1.38 -19.57 -39.78
C MET A 87 -0.61 -20.06 -41.01
N VAL A 88 0.27 -21.04 -40.84
CA VAL A 88 0.90 -21.75 -41.97
C VAL A 88 0.03 -22.96 -42.32
N PRO A 89 -0.52 -23.06 -43.56
CA PRO A 89 -1.31 -24.20 -43.95
C PRO A 89 -0.39 -25.39 -44.27
N THR A 90 -0.44 -26.44 -43.46
CA THR A 90 0.22 -27.73 -43.72
C THR A 90 -0.69 -28.61 -44.58
N PRO A 91 -0.20 -29.19 -45.69
CA PRO A 91 -0.98 -30.12 -46.49
C PRO A 91 -1.17 -31.46 -45.76
N LEU A 92 -2.43 -31.87 -45.65
CA LEU A 92 -2.87 -33.14 -45.07
C LEU A 92 -2.50 -34.31 -45.99
N TYR A 93 -1.46 -35.06 -45.64
CA TYR A 93 -1.30 -36.45 -46.08
C TYR A 93 -0.83 -37.32 -44.92
N GLY A 94 -1.79 -38.11 -44.40
CA GLY A 94 -1.56 -39.37 -43.70
C GLY A 94 -0.75 -39.32 -42.41
N MET A 95 -1.42 -39.45 -41.26
CA MET A 95 -1.15 -40.51 -40.26
C MET A 95 -1.90 -40.27 -38.94
N ARG A 96 -2.66 -41.31 -38.55
CA ARG A 96 -2.94 -41.88 -37.21
C ARG A 96 -3.34 -40.96 -36.03
N PRO A 97 -4.42 -41.29 -35.29
CA PRO A 97 -4.73 -40.62 -34.04
C PRO A 97 -3.77 -41.12 -32.94
N THR A 98 -2.91 -40.23 -32.44
CA THR A 98 -2.23 -40.39 -31.16
C THR A 98 -2.82 -39.35 -30.22
N TYR A 99 -3.52 -39.81 -29.19
CA TYR A 99 -3.96 -38.98 -28.09
C TYR A 99 -2.72 -38.50 -27.32
N PRO A 100 -2.52 -37.19 -27.09
CA PRO A 100 -1.52 -36.74 -26.13
C PRO A 100 -2.02 -36.98 -24.69
N PRO A 101 -1.14 -37.35 -23.75
CA PRO A 101 -1.50 -37.50 -22.35
C PRO A 101 -1.87 -36.13 -21.75
N VAL A 102 -3.00 -36.11 -21.02
CA VAL A 102 -3.44 -34.96 -20.23
C VAL A 102 -2.44 -34.78 -19.09
N THR A 103 -1.55 -33.80 -19.21
CA THR A 103 -0.74 -33.34 -18.07
C THR A 103 -1.66 -32.53 -17.17
N VAL A 104 -2.06 -33.13 -16.04
CA VAL A 104 -2.73 -32.43 -14.95
C VAL A 104 -1.71 -31.48 -14.34
N GLN A 105 -1.78 -30.19 -14.69
CA GLN A 105 -1.00 -29.18 -14.01
C GLN A 105 -1.59 -28.98 -12.62
N TYR A 106 -0.84 -29.40 -11.61
CA TYR A 106 -1.05 -28.97 -10.24
C TYR A 106 -0.81 -27.45 -10.20
N GLY A 107 -1.89 -26.69 -10.06
CA GLY A 107 -1.80 -25.27 -9.75
C GLY A 107 -1.08 -25.08 -8.40
N PRO A 108 -0.38 -23.94 -8.22
CA PRO A 108 0.30 -23.65 -6.96
C PRO A 108 -0.71 -23.64 -5.80
N PRO A 109 -0.30 -24.11 -4.60
CA PRO A 109 -1.16 -24.08 -3.42
C PRO A 109 -1.56 -22.63 -3.14
N GLN A 110 -2.87 -22.39 -3.09
CA GLN A 110 -3.41 -21.10 -2.71
C GLN A 110 -3.00 -20.79 -1.26
N PRO A 111 -2.54 -19.58 -0.95
CA PRO A 111 -2.31 -19.18 0.43
C PRO A 111 -3.64 -19.24 1.19
N GLN A 112 -3.75 -20.19 2.12
CA GLN A 112 -4.78 -20.14 3.16
C GLN A 112 -4.47 -18.92 4.01
N MET A 113 -5.33 -17.89 3.94
CA MET A 113 -5.29 -16.77 4.87
C MET A 113 -5.38 -17.33 6.29
N GLN A 114 -4.41 -16.97 7.12
CA GLN A 114 -4.39 -17.37 8.51
C GLN A 114 -5.59 -16.72 9.21
N PRO A 115 -6.39 -17.47 9.99
CA PRO A 115 -7.64 -16.96 10.59
C PRO A 115 -7.40 -15.75 11.52
N VAL A 116 -6.18 -15.57 12.03
CA VAL A 116 -5.82 -14.47 12.94
C VAL A 116 -5.77 -13.11 12.22
N GLN A 117 -5.35 -13.06 10.95
CA GLN A 117 -5.26 -11.80 10.20
C GLN A 117 -6.63 -11.33 9.72
N ALA A 118 -7.51 -12.27 9.34
CA ALA A 118 -8.84 -11.95 8.85
C ALA A 118 -9.73 -11.27 9.91
N GLU A 119 -9.60 -11.67 11.17
CA GLU A 119 -10.37 -11.07 12.28
C GLU A 119 -9.90 -9.64 12.59
N GLU A 120 -8.60 -9.37 12.51
CA GLU A 120 -8.03 -8.04 12.76
C GLU A 120 -8.37 -7.05 11.63
N GLU A 121 -8.35 -7.52 10.39
CA GLU A 121 -8.77 -6.72 9.23
C GLU A 121 -10.27 -6.39 9.27
N LEU A 122 -11.12 -7.36 9.61
CA LEU A 122 -12.56 -7.14 9.79
C LEU A 122 -12.84 -6.09 10.86
N LYS A 123 -12.14 -6.15 12.00
CA LYS A 123 -12.31 -5.19 13.07
C LYS A 123 -11.92 -3.77 12.65
N GLN A 124 -10.84 -3.61 11.88
CA GLN A 124 -10.45 -2.30 11.35
C GLN A 124 -11.48 -1.76 10.34
N ILE A 125 -12.08 -2.63 9.52
CA ILE A 125 -13.14 -2.21 8.59
C ILE A 125 -14.40 -1.78 9.35
N GLU A 126 -14.77 -2.48 10.43
CA GLU A 126 -15.86 -2.07 11.32
C GLU A 126 -15.61 -0.69 11.97
N GLU A 127 -14.37 -0.38 12.33
CA GLU A 127 -13.99 0.93 12.89
C GLU A 127 -14.07 2.06 11.86
N MET A 128 -13.75 1.79 10.59
CA MET A 128 -13.85 2.77 9.50
C MET A 128 -15.30 3.06 9.08
N PHE A 129 -16.20 2.10 9.26
CA PHE A 129 -17.61 2.22 8.88
C PHE A 129 -18.53 1.92 10.08
N PRO A 130 -18.55 2.78 11.12
CA PRO A 130 -19.36 2.55 12.33
C PRO A 130 -20.87 2.59 12.06
N ASN A 131 -21.29 3.13 10.92
CA ASN A 131 -22.69 3.19 10.48
C ASN A 131 -23.09 2.01 9.56
N MET A 132 -22.17 1.09 9.24
CA MET A 132 -22.40 -0.03 8.34
C MET A 132 -22.63 -1.33 9.12
N ASP A 133 -23.60 -2.13 8.70
CA ASP A 133 -23.93 -3.39 9.36
C ASP A 133 -22.78 -4.40 9.27
N LYS A 134 -22.50 -5.08 10.39
CA LYS A 134 -21.41 -6.07 10.49
C LYS A 134 -21.56 -7.23 9.51
N GLU A 135 -22.80 -7.63 9.22
CA GLU A 135 -23.09 -8.68 8.23
C GLU A 135 -22.74 -8.25 6.80
N VAL A 136 -22.94 -6.96 6.50
CA VAL A 136 -22.58 -6.38 5.19
C VAL A 136 -21.06 -6.29 5.07
N VAL A 137 -20.38 -5.80 6.09
CA VAL A 137 -18.91 -5.74 6.13
C VAL A 137 -18.30 -7.12 5.92
N LYS A 138 -18.79 -8.14 6.63
CA LYS A 138 -18.30 -9.52 6.50
C LYS A 138 -18.58 -10.11 5.11
N SER A 139 -19.79 -9.90 4.58
CA SER A 139 -20.17 -10.38 3.24
C SER A 139 -19.31 -9.78 2.15
N VAL A 140 -19.06 -8.46 2.20
CA VAL A 140 -18.20 -7.76 1.23
C VAL A 140 -16.74 -8.16 1.40
N TYR A 141 -16.29 -8.44 2.63
CA TYR A 141 -14.94 -8.96 2.89
C TYR A 141 -14.72 -10.37 2.31
N GLU A 142 -15.69 -11.26 2.50
CA GLU A 142 -15.67 -12.61 1.92
C GLU A 142 -15.80 -12.57 0.38
N ALA A 143 -16.65 -11.71 -0.17
CA ALA A 143 -16.81 -11.52 -1.61
C ALA A 143 -15.51 -11.03 -2.27
N ASN A 144 -14.75 -10.20 -1.56
CA ASN A 144 -13.43 -9.71 -1.97
C ASN A 144 -12.29 -10.69 -1.62
N ARG A 145 -12.61 -11.93 -1.22
CA ARG A 145 -11.65 -13.01 -0.92
C ARG A 145 -10.64 -12.61 0.17
N GLY A 146 -11.10 -11.86 1.17
CA GLY A 146 -10.26 -11.37 2.27
C GLY A 146 -9.32 -10.22 1.89
N ASN A 147 -9.57 -9.56 0.75
CA ASN A 147 -8.81 -8.37 0.38
C ASN A 147 -9.42 -7.12 1.03
N LYS A 148 -8.85 -6.69 2.17
CA LYS A 148 -9.26 -5.50 2.91
C LYS A 148 -9.41 -4.25 2.04
N ASP A 149 -8.47 -3.96 1.15
CA ASP A 149 -8.51 -2.74 0.33
C ASP A 149 -9.67 -2.77 -0.68
N ALA A 150 -9.90 -3.94 -1.30
CA ALA A 150 -11.02 -4.12 -2.20
C ALA A 150 -12.36 -4.04 -1.46
N THR A 151 -12.42 -4.53 -0.22
CA THR A 151 -13.58 -4.41 0.66
C THR A 151 -13.89 -2.97 1.03
N ILE A 152 -12.89 -2.18 1.43
CA ILE A 152 -13.06 -0.76 1.75
C ILE A 152 -13.58 0.00 0.54
N ASN A 153 -12.98 -0.18 -0.63
CA ASN A 153 -13.43 0.48 -1.86
C ASN A 153 -14.86 0.10 -2.23
N SER A 154 -15.23 -1.17 -2.03
CA SER A 154 -16.60 -1.65 -2.25
C SER A 154 -17.59 -1.02 -1.27
N LEU A 155 -17.23 -0.92 0.02
CA LEU A 155 -18.08 -0.30 1.06
C LEU A 155 -18.21 1.22 0.88
N LEU A 156 -17.16 1.90 0.40
CA LEU A 156 -17.23 3.31 0.01
C LEU A 156 -18.22 3.53 -1.14
N GLN A 157 -18.19 2.68 -2.17
CA GLN A 157 -19.13 2.75 -3.29
C GLN A 157 -20.58 2.44 -2.89
N MET A 158 -20.79 1.71 -1.79
CA MET A 158 -22.12 1.42 -1.24
C MET A 158 -22.63 2.50 -0.29
N SER A 159 -21.77 3.45 0.12
CA SER A 159 -22.12 4.55 1.03
C SER A 159 -22.28 5.91 0.32
N GLU A 160 -22.16 5.96 -1.01
CA GLU A 160 -22.64 7.05 -1.86
C GLU A 160 -24.15 6.95 -2.16
#